data_AF-A0AAW5TK68-F1
#
_entry.id   AF-A0AAW5TK68-F1
#
_cell.length_a   1.000
_cell.length_b   1.000
_cell.length_c   1.000
_cell.angle_alpha   90.00
_cell.angle_beta   90.00
_cell.angle_gamma   90.00
#
_symmetry.space_group_name_H-M   'P 1'
#
loop_
_entity.id
_entity.type
_entity.pdbx_description
1 polymer ?
#
loop_
_entity_poly.entity_id
_entity_poly.type
_entity_poly.pdbx_seq_one_letter_code
_entity_poly.pdbx_strand_id
1 'polypeptide(L)' 'NTLIKCLLKTGRTHQIRVHLAHHGHPIVGDPLYNPQKARRLMLHAHRLTFTHPFTLEKISVEASSQSFEKGLI' A
#
# COMPACT_ATOMS: atom_id res chain seq x y z
N ASN A 1 -8.29 1.77 14.11
CA ASN A 1 -7.53 1.87 12.84
C ASN A 1 -6.07 1.64 13.12
N THR A 2 -5.39 0.84 12.29
CA THR A 2 -3.99 0.46 12.49
C THR A 2 -3.20 0.72 11.22
N LEU A 3 -2.05 1.37 11.34
CA LEU A 3 -1.10 1.53 10.24
C LEU A 3 -0.21 0.29 10.15
N ILE A 4 -0.13 -0.32 8.97
CA ILE A 4 0.71 -1.49 8.74
C ILE A 4 1.62 -1.28 7.53
N LYS A 5 2.75 -1.97 7.53
CA LYS A 5 3.65 -2.05 6.39
C LYS A 5 3.49 -3.41 5.70
N CYS A 6 3.17 -3.40 4.41
CA CYS A 6 3.08 -4.60 3.60
C CYS A 6 4.38 -4.77 2.78
N LEU A 7 5.01 -5.94 2.87
CA LEU A 7 6.12 -6.33 2.00
C LEU A 7 5.63 -7.37 1.00
N LEU A 8 5.72 -7.05 -0.29
CA LEU A 8 5.21 -7.90 -1.36
C LEU A 8 6.23 -8.97 -1.75
N LYS A 9 5.82 -10.25 -1.69
CA LYS A 9 6.55 -11.36 -2.32
C LYS A 9 6.12 -11.57 -3.78
N THR A 10 4.88 -11.25 -4.10
CA THR A 10 4.29 -11.33 -5.45
C THR A 10 3.45 -10.07 -5.72
N GLY A 11 3.12 -9.81 -6.98
CA GLY A 11 2.37 -8.62 -7.41
C GLY A 11 1.06 -8.93 -8.11
N ARG A 12 0.23 -9.84 -7.58
CA ARG A 12 -1.08 -10.15 -8.17
C ARG A 12 -2.02 -8.95 -8.05
N THR A 13 -2.97 -8.84 -8.98
CA THR A 13 -4.00 -7.79 -8.96
C THR A 13 -4.72 -7.77 -7.61
N HIS A 14 -4.81 -6.58 -7.00
CA HIS A 14 -5.47 -6.35 -5.71
C HIS A 14 -4.94 -7.17 -4.52
N GLN A 15 -3.74 -7.78 -4.61
CA GLN A 15 -3.26 -8.76 -3.63
C GLN A 15 -3.35 -8.28 -2.17
N ILE A 16 -2.84 -7.08 -1.85
CA ILE A 16 -2.90 -6.53 -0.49
C ILE A 16 -4.37 -6.34 -0.05
N ARG A 17 -5.22 -5.81 -0.93
CA ARG A 17 -6.61 -5.48 -0.65
C ARG A 17 -7.41 -6.73 -0.27
N VAL A 18 -7.31 -7.78 -1.08
CA VAL A 18 -8.00 -9.07 -0.85
C VAL A 18 -7.47 -9.75 0.40
N HIS A 19 -6.14 -9.81 0.59
CA HIS A 19 -5.56 -10.49 1.75
C HIS A 19 -6.00 -9.87 3.06
N LEU A 20 -5.94 -8.53 3.15
CA LEU A 20 -6.31 -7.82 4.37
C LEU A 20 -7.81 -7.95 4.65
N ALA A 21 -8.66 -7.87 3.63
CA ALA A 21 -10.09 -8.10 3.79
C ALA A 21 -10.42 -9.54 4.21
N HIS A 22 -9.77 -10.53 3.61
CA HIS A 22 -9.92 -11.94 3.96
C HIS A 22 -9.55 -12.23 5.42
N HIS A 23 -8.53 -11.54 5.94
CA HIS A 23 -8.12 -11.63 7.35
C HIS A 23 -8.95 -10.75 8.31
N GLY A 24 -10.04 -10.13 7.86
CA GLY A 24 -10.91 -9.31 8.71
C GLY A 24 -10.38 -7.89 8.99
N HIS A 25 -9.37 -7.44 8.25
CA HIS A 25 -8.77 -6.11 8.39
C HIS A 25 -8.80 -5.33 7.06
N PRO A 26 -9.97 -5.15 6.42
CA PRO A 26 -10.06 -4.52 5.11
C PRO A 26 -9.55 -3.08 5.11
N ILE A 27 -8.96 -2.64 4.00
CA ILE A 27 -8.33 -1.31 3.90
C ILE A 27 -9.38 -0.20 4.00
N VAL A 28 -9.07 0.87 4.73
CA VAL A 28 -9.94 2.06 4.83
C VAL A 28 -10.11 2.71 3.45
N GLY A 29 -11.36 2.98 3.08
CA GLY A 29 -11.70 3.60 1.79
C GLY A 29 -11.53 2.68 0.58
N ASP A 30 -11.46 1.37 0.79
CA ASP A 30 -11.45 0.40 -0.30
C ASP A 30 -12.87 0.17 -0.84
N PRO A 31 -13.21 0.64 -2.05
CA PRO A 31 -14.58 0.59 -2.54
C PRO A 31 -15.09 -0.82 -2.86
N LEU A 32 -14.20 -1.82 -2.94
CA LEU A 32 -14.57 -3.21 -3.27
C LEU A 32 -14.65 -4.10 -2.03
N TYR A 33 -13.70 -3.94 -1.11
CA TYR A 33 -13.54 -4.84 0.03
C TYR A 33 -13.87 -4.18 1.38
N ASN A 34 -14.17 -2.88 1.39
CA ASN A 34 -14.61 -2.14 2.58
C ASN A 34 -15.69 -1.09 2.21
N PRO A 35 -16.99 -1.42 2.29
CA PRO A 35 -18.05 -0.51 1.84
C PRO A 35 -18.16 0.78 2.66
N GLN A 36 -17.38 0.93 3.74
CA GLN A 36 -17.28 2.18 4.47
C GLN A 36 -16.58 3.26 3.63
N LYS A 37 -17.33 4.32 3.33
CA LYS A 37 -16.81 5.46 2.56
C LYS A 37 -15.68 6.17 3.30
N ALA A 38 -14.61 6.46 2.59
CA ALA A 38 -13.55 7.38 2.99
C ALA A 38 -13.12 8.23 1.79
N ARG A 39 -12.35 9.28 2.02
CA ARG A 39 -11.92 10.23 0.96
C ARG A 39 -11.09 9.56 -0.14
N ARG A 40 -10.33 8.52 0.19
CA ARG A 40 -9.48 7.75 -0.73
C ARG A 40 -9.21 6.36 -0.18
N LEU A 41 -8.70 5.47 -1.03
CA LEU A 41 -8.08 4.22 -0.62
C LEU A 41 -6.80 4.52 0.19
N MET A 42 -6.77 4.03 1.44
CA MET A 42 -5.62 4.15 2.35
C MET A 42 -4.60 3.04 2.10
N LEU A 43 -4.15 2.94 0.85
CA LEU A 43 -3.03 2.11 0.41
C LEU A 43 -2.03 3.00 -0.33
N HIS A 44 -0.76 2.96 0.08
CA HIS A 44 0.29 3.80 -0.47
C HIS A 44 1.58 3.01 -0.71
N ALA A 45 2.14 3.14 -1.91
CA ALA A 45 3.43 2.56 -2.28
C ALA A 45 4.55 3.45 -1.73
N HIS A 46 4.91 3.23 -0.46
CA HIS A 46 5.83 4.12 0.26
C HIS A 46 7.30 3.98 -0.20
N ARG A 47 7.74 2.76 -0.55
CA ARG A 47 9.13 2.50 -0.93
C ARG A 47 9.22 1.45 -2.04
N LEU A 48 10.12 1.69 -3.00
CA LEU A 48 10.54 0.73 -4.01
C LEU A 48 12.05 0.55 -3.93
N THR A 49 12.49 -0.70 -3.92
CA THR A 49 13.90 -1.07 -3.95
C THR A 49 14.12 -2.11 -5.03
N PHE A 50 15.08 -1.87 -5.92
CA PHE A 50 15.39 -2.77 -7.02
C PHE A 50 16.88 -2.65 -7.40
N THR A 51 17.39 -3.67 -8.08
CA THR A 51 18.72 -3.63 -8.69
C THR A 51 18.60 -2.94 -10.04
N HIS A 52 19.33 -1.86 -10.24
CA HIS A 52 19.34 -1.15 -11.51
C HIS A 52 19.92 -2.06 -12.61
N PRO A 53 19.23 -2.24 -13.76
CA PRO A 53 19.60 -3.27 -14.73
C PRO A 53 20.95 -3.02 -15.44
N PHE A 54 21.45 -1.78 -15.45
CA PHE A 54 22.71 -1.44 -16.12
C PHE A 54 23.87 -1.27 -15.16
N THR A 55 23.65 -0.62 -14.01
CA THR A 55 24.73 -0.37 -13.02
C THR A 55 24.87 -1.50 -12.02
N LEU A 56 23.86 -2.38 -11.91
CA LEU A 56 23.76 -3.45 -10.91
C LEU A 56 23.77 -2.97 -9.46
N GLU A 57 23.68 -1.66 -9.25
CA GLU A 57 23.57 -1.05 -7.94
C GLU A 57 22.16 -1.17 -7.40
N LYS A 58 22.07 -1.25 -6.08
CA LYS A 58 20.80 -1.29 -5.38
C LYS A 58 20.26 0.14 -5.25
N ILE A 59 19.19 0.43 -5.97
CA ILE A 59 18.47 1.70 -5.87
C ILE A 59 17.31 1.53 -4.88
N SER A 60 17.13 2.52 -4.00
CA SER A 60 15.97 2.61 -3.12
C SER A 60 15.39 4.02 -3.19
N VAL A 61 14.10 4.11 -3.50
CA VAL A 61 13.36 5.37 -3.57
C VAL A 61 12.16 5.32 -2.64
N GLU A 62 11.85 6.44 -2.01
CA GLU A 62 10.69 6.61 -1.13
C GLU A 62 9.78 7.70 -1.70
N ALA A 63 8.47 7.51 -1.53
CA ALA A 63 7.46 8.47 -1.96
C ALA A 63 6.63 8.92 -0.75
N SER A 64 6.63 10.22 -0.49
CA SER A 64 5.68 10.85 0.44
C SER A 64 4.32 11.05 -0.24
N SER A 65 3.26 11.18 0.56
CA SER A 65 1.94 11.47 0.04
C SER A 65 1.15 12.27 1.06
N GLN A 66 1.07 13.59 0.84
CA GLN A 66 0.33 14.49 1.72
C GLN A 66 -1.12 14.05 1.96
N SER A 67 -1.78 13.49 0.93
CA SER A 67 -3.18 13.05 1.06
C SER A 67 -3.35 11.76 1.86
N PHE A 68 -2.33 10.90 1.91
CA PHE A 68 -2.26 9.72 2.77
C PHE A 68 -1.85 10.10 4.19
N GLU A 69 -0.80 10.89 4.34
CA GLU A 69 -0.26 11.35 5.63
C GLU A 69 -1.29 12.16 6.44
N LYS A 70 -2.04 13.07 5.78
CA LYS A 70 -3.16 13.78 6.43
C LYS A 70 -4.27 12.86 6.93
N GLY A 71 -4.39 11.65 6.38
CA GLY A 71 -5.39 10.66 6.81
C GLY A 71 -4.91 9.75 7.94
N LEU A 72 -3.66 9.92 8.42
CA LEU A 72 -3.12 9.22 9.59
C LEU A 72 -3.37 9.98 10.91
N ILE A 73 -3.74 11.26 10.81
CA ILE A 73 -4.03 12.17 11.93
C ILE A 73 -5.48 11.99 12.36
#